data_AF-A0A089L776-F1
#
_entry.id   AF-A0A089L776-F1
#
_cell.length_a   1.000
_cell.length_b   1.000
_cell.length_c   1.000
_cell.angle_alpha   90.00
_cell.angle_beta   90.00
_cell.angle_gamma   90.00
#
_symmetry.space_group_name_H-M   'P 1'
#
loop_
_entity.id
_entity.type
_entity.pdbx_description
1 polymer ?
#
loop_
_entity_poly.entity_id
_entity_poly.type
_entity_poly.pdbx_seq_one_letter_code
_entity_poly.pdbx_strand_id
1 'polypeptide(L)'
;MAACIAVLLLGGCSSNPEPPDAAVPTETAEAAEAAGPATGKGATGLTALDTPVCEEPVSKLHYSRNQLREIREAADKAGLENVYIPTIGGGPDDYFEEAKVDGKQLTLHFIRMAIAESVEELEPAAANRTVTRVQLSPQLAGKWINEEESTVGYLYGEIENTHFEIFSARMFDRKDFEDAAESMILLRQE
;
A
#
# COMPACT_ATOMS: atom_id res chain seq x y z
N MET A 1 -45.23 -24.92 16.35
CA MET A 1 -45.07 -24.96 17.81
C MET A 1 -43.93 -24.03 18.18
N ALA A 2 -44.19 -23.16 19.14
CA ALA A 2 -43.32 -22.10 19.62
C ALA A 2 -42.07 -22.62 20.33
N ALA A 3 -41.01 -21.80 20.37
CA ALA A 3 -40.47 -21.26 21.62
C ALA A 3 -39.31 -20.28 21.33
N CYS A 4 -39.56 -19.00 21.63
CA CYS A 4 -38.56 -17.99 21.92
C CYS A 4 -37.83 -18.34 23.22
N ILE A 5 -36.54 -18.04 23.34
CA ILE A 5 -35.94 -17.61 24.61
C ILE A 5 -35.01 -16.43 24.34
N ALA A 6 -35.50 -15.25 24.71
CA ALA A 6 -34.69 -14.07 24.96
C ALA A 6 -34.09 -14.19 26.37
N VAL A 7 -32.82 -13.80 26.51
CA VAL A 7 -32.24 -13.44 27.80
C VAL A 7 -31.90 -11.96 27.73
N LEU A 8 -32.79 -11.15 28.30
CA LEU A 8 -32.43 -9.89 28.95
C LEU A 8 -31.97 -10.24 30.37
N LEU A 9 -31.12 -9.40 30.96
CA LEU A 9 -31.33 -8.73 32.25
C LEU A 9 -30.05 -8.00 32.66
N LEU A 10 -30.19 -6.67 32.81
CA LEU A 10 -29.78 -5.83 33.97
C LEU A 10 -28.29 -5.77 34.33
N GLY A 11 -27.68 -4.66 34.71
CA GLY A 11 -28.06 -3.34 35.21
C GLY A 11 -26.72 -2.72 35.66
N GLY A 12 -26.47 -1.42 35.62
CA GLY A 12 -27.03 -0.45 36.56
C GLY A 12 -25.88 0.42 37.11
N CYS A 13 -25.95 1.70 36.74
CA CYS A 13 -25.57 2.95 37.43
C CYS A 13 -24.48 3.03 38.53
N SER A 14 -23.63 4.04 38.33
CA SER A 14 -23.27 5.11 39.29
C SER A 14 -22.17 4.83 40.33
N SER A 15 -21.08 5.61 40.29
CA SER A 15 -20.94 6.83 41.12
C SER A 15 -19.59 7.54 40.87
N ASN A 16 -19.66 8.85 40.58
CA ASN A 16 -18.58 9.83 40.71
C ASN A 16 -18.28 10.06 42.22
N PRO A 17 -17.07 10.49 42.61
CA PRO A 17 -16.83 11.93 42.80
C PRO A 17 -15.40 12.43 42.50
N GLU A 18 -15.27 13.51 41.71
CA GLU A 18 -14.33 14.63 41.97
C GLU A 18 -14.74 15.36 43.27
N PRO A 19 -13.94 16.23 43.96
CA PRO A 19 -12.84 17.14 43.51
C PRO A 19 -11.69 17.17 44.60
N PRO A 20 -10.79 18.19 44.80
CA PRO A 20 -10.75 19.53 44.22
C PRO A 20 -9.41 20.13 43.77
N ASP A 21 -9.64 21.13 42.92
CA ASP A 21 -8.86 22.30 42.53
C ASP A 21 -8.30 23.10 43.71
N ALA A 22 -7.04 23.55 43.62
CA ALA A 22 -6.59 24.79 44.26
C ALA A 22 -5.16 25.21 43.82
N ALA A 23 -5.13 26.44 43.30
CA ALA A 23 -4.10 27.48 43.44
C ALA A 23 -2.95 27.54 42.41
N VAL A 24 -3.21 28.35 41.37
CA VAL A 24 -2.27 29.30 40.79
C VAL A 24 -1.91 30.37 41.83
N PRO A 25 -0.66 30.89 41.82
CA PRO A 25 -0.52 32.34 41.71
C PRO A 25 0.55 32.77 40.69
N THR A 26 0.13 33.77 39.92
CA THR A 26 0.86 34.69 39.04
C THR A 26 1.89 35.52 39.83
N GLU A 27 3.06 35.81 39.24
CA GLU A 27 3.62 37.16 39.33
C GLU A 27 4.53 37.49 38.13
N THR A 28 4.29 38.67 37.60
CA THR A 28 4.94 39.36 36.47
C THR A 28 5.98 40.34 37.01
N ALA A 29 6.90 40.79 36.13
CA ALA A 29 7.85 41.92 36.24
C ALA A 29 9.31 41.45 36.47
N GLU A 30 10.36 42.02 35.87
CA GLU A 30 10.50 43.25 35.09
C GLU A 30 11.83 43.21 34.31
N ALA A 31 11.96 44.15 33.38
CA ALA A 31 13.04 44.31 32.42
C ALA A 31 14.41 44.71 33.01
N ALA A 32 15.47 44.47 32.23
CA ALA A 32 16.62 45.37 32.15
C ALA A 32 17.28 45.28 30.76
N GLU A 33 17.15 46.37 30.00
CA GLU A 33 17.95 46.69 28.81
C GLU A 33 19.43 46.91 29.17
N ALA A 34 20.31 46.58 28.21
CA ALA A 34 21.54 47.35 27.97
C ALA A 34 21.89 47.30 26.47
N ALA A 35 21.82 48.46 25.82
CA ALA A 35 22.34 48.80 24.49
C ALA A 35 23.86 48.57 24.39
N GLY A 36 24.57 48.35 23.27
CA GLY A 36 24.41 48.33 21.80
C GLY A 36 25.83 47.98 21.24
N PRO A 37 26.30 48.33 20.01
CA PRO A 37 25.63 48.63 18.74
C PRO A 37 26.11 47.72 17.56
N ALA A 38 25.56 48.01 16.38
CA ALA A 38 25.61 47.27 15.12
C ALA A 38 26.99 47.09 14.44
N THR A 39 27.14 45.97 13.70
CA THR A 39 27.70 45.99 12.34
C THR A 39 27.09 44.85 11.53
N GLY A 40 26.17 45.17 10.63
CA GLY A 40 25.68 44.24 9.63
C GLY A 40 26.51 44.31 8.36
N LYS A 41 26.83 43.15 7.77
CA LYS A 41 26.74 42.95 6.30
C LYS A 41 26.79 41.46 5.95
N GLY A 42 25.61 40.92 5.63
CA GLY A 42 25.41 40.04 4.48
C GLY A 42 26.04 38.64 4.51
N ALA A 43 25.44 37.72 5.27
CA ALA A 43 25.39 36.31 4.91
C ALA A 43 23.92 35.87 4.98
N THR A 44 23.12 36.34 4.01
CA THR A 44 21.72 35.92 3.86
C THR A 44 21.67 34.53 3.24
N GLY A 45 21.35 33.56 4.09
CA GLY A 45 20.34 32.55 3.79
C GLY A 45 20.76 31.43 2.85
N LEU A 46 21.50 30.45 3.38
CA LEU A 46 21.17 29.07 3.03
C LEU A 46 19.82 28.80 3.71
N THR A 47 18.73 28.96 2.96
CA THR A 47 17.43 28.43 3.34
C THR A 47 17.60 26.95 3.60
N ALA A 48 17.45 26.55 4.86
CA ALA A 48 17.35 25.16 5.27
C ALA A 48 16.03 24.57 4.77
N LEU A 49 15.87 24.41 3.45
CA LEU A 49 14.70 23.78 2.83
C LEU A 49 14.99 23.18 1.44
N ASP A 50 16.25 22.97 1.07
CA ASP A 50 16.65 22.01 0.01
C ASP A 50 17.05 20.67 0.67
N THR A 51 16.27 20.20 1.63
CA THR A 51 16.38 18.80 2.04
C THR A 51 15.80 18.00 0.89
N PRO A 52 16.56 17.16 0.16
CA PRO A 52 15.94 16.16 -0.68
C PRO A 52 15.00 15.38 0.24
N VAL A 53 13.72 15.31 -0.14
CA VAL A 53 12.81 14.36 0.47
C VAL A 53 13.48 13.01 0.25
N CYS A 54 14.06 12.43 1.30
CA CYS A 54 14.44 11.03 1.27
C CYS A 54 13.13 10.30 1.05
N GLU A 55 12.89 9.84 -0.17
CA GLU A 55 11.82 8.87 -0.45
C GLU A 55 11.96 7.78 0.61
N GLU A 56 10.91 7.62 1.42
CA GLU A 56 10.91 6.59 2.45
C GLU A 56 11.13 5.24 1.77
N PRO A 57 11.86 4.30 2.42
CA PRO A 57 12.16 3.03 1.81
C PRO A 57 10.86 2.30 1.47
N VAL A 58 10.63 2.08 0.17
CA VAL A 58 9.52 1.27 -0.32
C VAL A 58 9.58 -0.09 0.36
N SER A 59 8.43 -0.57 0.85
CA SER A 59 8.38 -1.75 1.72
C SER A 59 8.87 -2.98 0.99
N LYS A 60 9.99 -3.54 1.46
CA LYS A 60 10.48 -4.81 0.94
C LYS A 60 9.60 -5.93 1.44
N LEU A 61 9.06 -6.71 0.52
CA LEU A 61 8.28 -7.89 0.86
C LEU A 61 9.20 -9.01 1.33
N HIS A 62 8.75 -9.72 2.36
CA HIS A 62 9.44 -10.86 2.93
C HIS A 62 8.53 -12.10 2.86
N TYR A 63 9.04 -13.14 2.22
CA TYR A 63 8.34 -14.41 2.07
C TYR A 63 9.01 -15.48 2.93
N SER A 64 8.21 -16.16 3.74
CA SER A 64 8.62 -17.39 4.42
C SER A 64 8.71 -18.55 3.43
N ARG A 65 9.46 -19.60 3.78
CA ARG A 65 9.53 -20.83 2.97
C ARG A 65 8.16 -21.48 2.74
N ASN A 66 7.25 -21.38 3.72
CA ASN A 66 5.90 -21.91 3.59
C ASN A 66 5.08 -21.12 2.57
N GLN A 67 5.19 -19.78 2.57
CA GLN A 67 4.51 -18.92 1.59
C GLN A 67 5.06 -19.17 0.18
N LEU A 68 6.38 -19.28 0.01
CA LEU A 68 6.96 -19.61 -1.30
C LEU A 68 6.47 -20.98 -1.80
N ARG A 69 6.35 -21.98 -0.92
CA ARG A 69 5.77 -23.28 -1.28
C ARG A 69 4.29 -23.15 -1.67
N GLU A 70 3.50 -22.41 -0.90
CA GLU A 70 2.08 -22.18 -1.19
C GLU A 70 1.88 -21.53 -2.57
N ILE A 71 2.69 -20.52 -2.90
CA ILE A 71 2.64 -19.84 -4.19
C ILE A 71 2.96 -20.82 -5.33
N ARG A 72 4.01 -21.65 -5.18
CA ARG A 72 4.36 -22.67 -6.19
C ARG A 72 3.24 -23.70 -6.36
N GLU A 73 2.68 -24.21 -5.27
CA GLU A 73 1.57 -25.16 -5.33
C GLU A 73 0.32 -24.56 -5.98
N ALA A 74 0.05 -23.27 -5.77
CA ALA A 74 -1.04 -22.55 -6.40
C ALA A 74 -0.79 -22.33 -7.89
N ALA A 75 0.43 -21.95 -8.27
CA ALA A 75 0.85 -21.80 -9.65
C ALA A 75 0.75 -23.09 -10.46
N ASP A 76 1.21 -24.20 -9.89
CA ASP A 76 1.12 -25.52 -10.51
C ASP A 76 -0.35 -25.90 -10.78
N LYS A 77 -1.26 -25.56 -9.86
CA LYS A 77 -2.71 -25.77 -10.03
C LYS A 77 -3.30 -24.87 -11.13
N ALA A 78 -2.81 -23.64 -11.26
CA ALA A 78 -3.19 -22.71 -12.32
C ALA A 78 -2.57 -23.08 -13.69
N GLY A 79 -1.57 -23.96 -13.70
CA GLY A 79 -0.85 -24.36 -14.92
C GLY A 79 0.18 -23.32 -15.38
N LEU A 80 0.73 -22.53 -14.45
CA LEU A 80 1.75 -21.52 -14.74
C LEU A 80 3.15 -22.14 -14.66
N GLU A 81 3.90 -22.09 -15.76
CA GLU A 81 5.32 -22.48 -15.77
C GLU A 81 6.20 -21.42 -15.10
N ASN A 82 5.85 -20.14 -15.31
CA ASN A 82 6.53 -18.97 -14.76
C ASN A 82 5.58 -18.20 -13.84
N VAL A 83 6.08 -17.86 -12.65
CA VAL A 83 5.35 -17.10 -11.63
C VAL A 83 6.24 -15.96 -11.17
N TYR A 84 5.68 -14.76 -11.10
CA TYR A 84 6.42 -13.55 -10.80
C TYR A 84 5.93 -12.95 -9.48
N ILE A 85 6.81 -12.93 -8.48
CA ILE A 85 6.49 -12.34 -7.18
C ILE A 85 7.16 -10.97 -7.05
N PRO A 86 6.46 -9.95 -6.52
CA PRO A 86 7.05 -8.65 -6.27
C PRO A 86 8.06 -8.73 -5.11
N THR A 87 9.11 -7.91 -5.17
CA THR A 87 10.02 -7.71 -4.03
C THR A 87 9.70 -6.44 -3.25
N ILE A 88 8.79 -5.61 -3.78
CA ILE A 88 8.30 -4.37 -3.21
C ILE A 88 6.76 -4.43 -3.12
N GLY A 89 6.20 -4.04 -1.98
CA GLY A 89 4.75 -4.04 -1.74
C GLY A 89 4.05 -2.79 -2.26
N GLY A 90 2.71 -2.81 -2.32
CA GLY A 90 1.87 -1.68 -2.71
C GLY A 90 1.72 -0.62 -1.61
N GLY A 91 2.77 -0.39 -0.81
CA GLY A 91 2.82 0.54 0.32
C GLY A 91 3.69 0.05 1.50
N PRO A 92 3.87 0.88 2.55
CA PRO A 92 4.87 0.68 3.62
C PRO A 92 4.65 -0.57 4.52
N ASP A 93 3.42 -1.02 4.68
CA ASP A 93 2.97 -2.11 5.57
C ASP A 93 2.35 -3.28 4.81
N ASP A 94 2.61 -3.38 3.51
CA ASP A 94 2.08 -4.46 2.70
C ASP A 94 2.80 -5.78 2.98
N TYR A 95 2.05 -6.89 2.93
CA TYR A 95 2.60 -8.23 3.12
C TYR A 95 1.73 -9.27 2.42
N PHE A 96 2.34 -10.39 2.06
CA PHE A 96 1.64 -11.51 1.43
C PHE A 96 0.69 -12.19 2.42
N GLU A 97 -0.58 -12.29 2.04
CA GLU A 97 -1.63 -12.93 2.82
C GLU A 97 -1.83 -14.38 2.39
N GLU A 98 -2.11 -14.61 1.10
CA GLU A 98 -2.47 -15.92 0.57
C GLU A 98 -2.35 -15.97 -0.96
N ALA A 99 -2.26 -17.18 -1.51
CA ALA A 99 -2.40 -17.44 -2.93
C ALA A 99 -3.73 -18.15 -3.23
N LYS A 100 -4.51 -17.59 -4.16
CA LYS A 100 -5.77 -18.18 -4.65
C LYS A 100 -5.66 -18.60 -6.11
N VAL A 101 -6.43 -19.62 -6.47
CA VAL A 101 -6.51 -20.12 -7.85
C VAL A 101 -7.97 -20.10 -8.29
N ASP A 102 -8.23 -19.50 -9.43
CA ASP A 102 -9.52 -19.58 -10.14
C ASP A 102 -9.28 -19.99 -11.60
N GLY A 103 -9.69 -21.20 -11.95
CA GLY A 103 -9.38 -21.78 -13.26
C GLY A 103 -7.86 -21.84 -13.52
N LYS A 104 -7.40 -21.09 -14.52
CA LYS A 104 -5.99 -20.99 -14.93
C LYS A 104 -5.28 -19.73 -14.42
N GLN A 105 -5.95 -18.97 -13.55
CA GLN A 105 -5.42 -17.74 -12.98
C GLN A 105 -4.93 -17.99 -11.56
N LEU A 106 -3.72 -17.52 -11.27
CA LEU A 106 -3.18 -17.38 -9.92
C LEU A 106 -3.42 -15.95 -9.45
N THR A 107 -3.93 -15.76 -8.24
CA THR A 107 -4.02 -14.44 -7.61
C THR A 107 -3.25 -14.44 -6.30
N LEU A 108 -2.21 -13.62 -6.23
CA LEU A 108 -1.45 -13.34 -5.02
C LEU A 108 -2.10 -12.18 -4.28
N HIS A 109 -2.60 -12.45 -3.06
CA HIS A 109 -3.21 -11.42 -2.23
C HIS A 109 -2.20 -10.84 -1.26
N PHE A 110 -2.17 -9.51 -1.22
CA PHE A 110 -1.48 -8.71 -0.23
C PHE A 110 -2.51 -7.79 0.45
N ILE A 111 -2.14 -7.21 1.59
CA ILE A 111 -3.05 -6.32 2.34
C ILE A 111 -3.50 -5.12 1.50
N ARG A 112 -2.62 -4.57 0.67
CA ARG A 112 -2.90 -3.34 -0.11
C ARG A 112 -3.21 -3.59 -1.57
N MET A 113 -2.77 -4.70 -2.12
CA MET A 113 -2.91 -5.02 -3.53
C MET A 113 -3.13 -6.50 -3.75
N ALA A 114 -3.59 -6.85 -4.94
CA ALA A 114 -3.58 -8.21 -5.45
C ALA A 114 -2.89 -8.22 -6.82
N ILE A 115 -2.21 -9.32 -7.12
CA ILE A 115 -1.58 -9.56 -8.40
C ILE A 115 -2.19 -10.83 -8.99
N ALA A 116 -2.95 -10.68 -10.07
CA ALA A 116 -3.41 -11.80 -10.87
C ALA A 116 -2.38 -12.11 -11.96
N GLU A 117 -2.09 -13.39 -12.19
CA GLU A 117 -1.18 -13.91 -13.22
C GLU A 117 -1.87 -15.01 -14.02
N SER A 118 -1.67 -15.00 -15.34
CA SER A 118 -2.22 -15.98 -16.27
C SER A 118 -1.41 -16.07 -17.56
N VAL A 119 -1.46 -17.21 -18.25
CA VAL A 119 -0.99 -17.32 -19.65
C VAL A 119 -2.00 -16.77 -20.65
N GLU A 120 -3.23 -16.54 -20.21
CA GLU A 120 -4.31 -15.92 -20.98
C GLU A 120 -4.40 -14.42 -20.64
N GLU A 121 -4.81 -13.61 -21.61
CA GLU A 121 -4.98 -12.17 -21.42
C GLU A 121 -5.98 -11.87 -20.29
N LEU A 122 -5.59 -10.96 -19.39
CA LEU A 122 -6.37 -10.59 -18.20
C LEU A 122 -7.16 -9.29 -18.38
N GLU A 123 -6.86 -8.52 -19.43
CA GLU A 123 -7.57 -7.27 -19.70
C GLU A 123 -9.10 -7.45 -19.85
N PRO A 124 -9.92 -6.64 -19.16
CA PRO A 124 -11.36 -6.64 -19.35
C PRO A 124 -11.74 -6.08 -20.73
N ALA A 125 -12.63 -6.78 -21.44
CA ALA A 125 -13.08 -6.43 -22.79
C ALA A 125 -14.03 -5.22 -22.88
N ALA A 126 -14.15 -4.41 -21.83
CA ALA A 126 -15.09 -3.30 -21.75
C ALA A 126 -14.78 -2.18 -22.77
N ALA A 127 -15.82 -1.62 -23.38
CA ALA A 127 -15.69 -0.60 -24.43
C ALA A 127 -15.36 0.81 -23.90
N ASN A 128 -15.77 1.13 -22.67
CA ASN A 128 -15.63 2.46 -22.07
C ASN A 128 -14.52 2.48 -21.02
N ARG A 129 -13.28 2.61 -21.49
CA ARG A 129 -12.09 2.62 -20.62
C ARG A 129 -11.05 3.63 -21.09
N THR A 130 -10.39 4.26 -20.13
CA THR A 130 -9.23 5.09 -20.38
C THR A 130 -7.97 4.25 -20.21
N VAL A 131 -7.17 4.16 -21.27
CA VAL A 131 -5.89 3.42 -21.27
C VAL A 131 -4.73 4.42 -21.32
N THR A 132 -3.84 4.34 -20.34
CA THR A 132 -2.59 5.12 -20.29
C THR A 132 -1.40 4.17 -20.29
N ARG A 133 -0.51 4.26 -21.29
CA ARG A 133 0.71 3.44 -21.34
C ARG A 133 1.73 3.97 -20.33
N VAL A 134 2.46 3.05 -19.70
CA VAL A 134 3.55 3.34 -18.76
C VAL A 134 4.75 2.45 -19.07
N GLN A 135 5.96 2.97 -18.86
CA GLN A 135 7.19 2.18 -18.93
C GLN A 135 7.58 1.83 -17.50
N LEU A 136 7.46 0.55 -17.12
CA LEU A 136 7.73 0.07 -15.76
C LEU A 136 9.22 -0.18 -15.54
N SER A 137 9.92 -0.69 -16.55
CA SER A 137 11.38 -0.82 -16.57
C SER A 137 11.88 -0.71 -18.02
N PRO A 138 13.20 -0.65 -18.30
CA PRO A 138 13.70 -0.61 -19.68
C PRO A 138 13.21 -1.75 -20.59
N GLN A 139 12.77 -2.88 -20.01
CA GLN A 139 12.31 -4.06 -20.75
C GLN A 139 10.84 -4.40 -20.48
N LEU A 140 10.19 -3.75 -19.51
CA LEU A 140 8.81 -4.00 -19.14
C LEU A 140 7.93 -2.78 -19.41
N ALA A 141 7.02 -2.92 -20.36
CA ALA A 141 5.96 -1.95 -20.60
C ALA A 141 4.68 -2.38 -19.88
N GLY A 142 3.88 -1.40 -19.47
CA GLY A 142 2.59 -1.62 -18.85
C GLY A 142 1.53 -0.65 -19.36
N LYS A 143 0.33 -0.81 -18.85
CA LYS A 143 -0.81 0.07 -19.13
C LYS A 143 -1.71 0.18 -17.91
N TRP A 144 -2.04 1.40 -17.56
CA TRP A 144 -3.14 1.72 -16.65
C TRP A 144 -4.45 1.68 -17.39
N ILE A 145 -5.41 0.92 -16.91
CA ILE A 145 -6.79 0.93 -17.38
C ILE A 145 -7.67 1.43 -16.24
N ASN A 146 -8.47 2.46 -16.53
CA ASN A 146 -9.49 2.97 -15.61
C ASN A 146 -10.83 2.90 -16.33
N GLU A 147 -11.83 2.32 -15.69
CA GLU A 147 -13.21 2.36 -16.17
C GLU A 147 -13.83 3.72 -15.82
N GLU A 148 -14.69 4.29 -16.67
CA GLU A 148 -15.18 5.68 -16.56
C GLU A 148 -15.83 6.03 -15.21
N GLU A 149 -16.36 5.04 -14.48
CA GLU A 149 -17.03 5.22 -13.19
C GLU A 149 -16.26 4.59 -12.01
N SER A 150 -15.10 3.98 -12.27
CA SER A 150 -14.31 3.33 -11.23
C SER A 150 -13.27 4.30 -10.65
N THR A 151 -13.21 4.35 -9.33
CA THR A 151 -12.10 5.00 -8.60
C THR A 151 -10.89 4.07 -8.45
N VAL A 152 -11.02 2.83 -8.92
CA VAL A 152 -10.00 1.79 -8.90
C VAL A 152 -9.41 1.68 -10.31
N GLY A 153 -8.10 1.91 -10.40
CA GLY A 153 -7.33 1.64 -11.60
C GLY A 153 -6.66 0.26 -11.55
N TYR A 154 -6.37 -0.28 -12.72
CA TYR A 154 -5.74 -1.58 -12.89
C TYR A 154 -4.45 -1.39 -13.69
N LEU A 155 -3.34 -1.94 -13.20
CA LEU A 155 -2.07 -1.95 -13.91
C LEU A 155 -1.88 -3.32 -14.57
N TYR A 156 -1.80 -3.33 -15.89
CA TYR A 156 -1.54 -4.55 -16.65
C TYR A 156 -0.15 -4.52 -17.29
N GLY A 157 0.43 -5.71 -17.42
CA GLY A 157 1.65 -5.92 -18.18
C GLY A 157 1.83 -7.40 -18.53
N GLU A 158 2.98 -7.71 -19.12
CA GLU A 158 3.34 -9.06 -19.53
C GLU A 158 4.84 -9.28 -19.33
N ILE A 159 5.22 -10.40 -18.71
CA ILE A 159 6.61 -10.84 -18.57
C ILE A 159 6.74 -12.25 -19.12
N GLU A 160 7.55 -12.43 -20.18
CA GLU A 160 7.84 -13.74 -20.79
C GLU A 160 6.58 -14.61 -21.07
N ASN A 161 5.52 -14.01 -21.63
CA ASN A 161 4.19 -14.59 -21.90
C ASN A 161 3.30 -14.87 -20.66
N THR A 162 3.70 -14.41 -19.47
CA THR A 162 2.80 -14.35 -18.31
C THR A 162 2.18 -12.96 -18.25
N HIS A 163 0.87 -12.88 -18.47
CA HIS A 163 0.09 -11.66 -18.26
C HIS A 163 -0.08 -11.44 -16.76
N PHE A 164 0.03 -10.19 -16.32
CA PHE A 164 -0.29 -9.82 -14.95
C PHE A 164 -1.22 -8.60 -14.89
N GLU A 165 -1.96 -8.54 -13.78
CA GLU A 165 -2.81 -7.43 -13.39
C GLU A 165 -2.56 -7.12 -11.91
N ILE A 166 -2.19 -5.88 -11.59
CA ILE A 166 -2.11 -5.38 -10.22
C ILE A 166 -3.32 -4.48 -9.94
N PHE A 167 -4.06 -4.78 -8.87
CA PHE A 167 -5.28 -4.07 -8.52
C PHE A 167 -5.51 -3.99 -7.00
N SER A 168 -6.41 -3.12 -6.57
CA SER A 168 -6.82 -3.01 -5.16
C SER A 168 -8.26 -2.56 -5.02
N ALA A 169 -8.92 -2.99 -3.95
CA ALA A 169 -10.28 -2.54 -3.62
C ALA A 169 -10.34 -1.11 -3.02
N ARG A 170 -9.18 -0.44 -2.86
CA ARG A 170 -9.07 0.90 -2.27
C ARG A 170 -8.29 1.83 -3.19
N MET A 171 -8.44 3.14 -2.99
CA MET A 171 -7.55 4.11 -3.64
C MET A 171 -6.09 3.83 -3.25
N PHE A 172 -5.21 3.95 -4.23
CA PHE A 172 -3.79 3.65 -4.14
C PHE A 172 -2.96 4.73 -4.85
N ASP A 173 -1.67 4.80 -4.52
CA ASP A 173 -0.71 5.56 -5.31
C ASP A 173 -0.26 4.72 -6.51
N ARG A 174 -0.35 5.28 -7.71
CA ARG A 174 0.09 4.59 -8.93
C ARG A 174 1.57 4.23 -8.86
N LYS A 175 2.38 5.08 -8.22
CA LYS A 175 3.83 4.84 -8.11
C LYS A 175 4.12 3.57 -7.32
N ASP A 176 3.39 3.32 -6.24
CA ASP A 176 3.57 2.09 -5.43
C ASP A 176 3.32 0.82 -6.26
N PHE A 177 2.36 0.87 -7.18
CA PHE A 177 1.99 -0.27 -8.02
C PHE A 177 2.96 -0.44 -9.19
N GLU A 178 3.42 0.67 -9.76
CA GLU A 178 4.48 0.66 -10.76
C GLU A 178 5.78 0.08 -10.17
N ASP A 179 6.13 0.47 -8.94
CA ASP A 179 7.29 -0.06 -8.21
C ASP A 179 7.12 -1.55 -7.90
N ALA A 180 5.94 -1.97 -7.45
CA ALA A 180 5.64 -3.39 -7.24
C ALA A 180 5.82 -4.19 -8.53
N ALA A 181 5.29 -3.71 -9.66
CA ALA A 181 5.40 -4.33 -10.97
C ALA A 181 6.85 -4.38 -11.48
N GLU A 182 7.61 -3.28 -11.35
CA GLU A 182 9.04 -3.23 -11.70
C GLU A 182 9.86 -4.22 -10.87
N SER A 183 9.48 -4.40 -9.61
CA SER A 183 10.21 -5.24 -8.65
C SER A 183 9.98 -6.74 -8.80
N MET A 184 9.12 -7.16 -9.73
CA MET A 184 8.74 -8.56 -9.88
C MET A 184 9.90 -9.42 -10.36
N ILE A 185 10.05 -10.57 -9.71
CA ILE A 185 11.10 -11.55 -10.01
C ILE A 185 10.49 -12.93 -10.22
N LEU A 186 11.11 -13.71 -11.11
CA LEU A 186 10.74 -15.10 -11.32
C LEU A 186 10.95 -15.91 -10.04
N LEU A 187 9.88 -16.50 -9.52
CA LEU A 187 9.93 -17.48 -8.45
C LEU A 187 10.41 -18.82 -9.02
N ARG A 188 11.70 -19.13 -8.82
CA ARG A 188 12.27 -20.39 -9.29
C ARG A 188 11.59 -21.59 -8.63
N GLN A 189 11.28 -22.58 -9.46
CA GLN A 189 10.96 -23.94 -9.02
C GLN A 189 12.22 -24.56 -8.39
N GLU A 190 12.07 -25.19 -7.21
CA GLU A 190 13.15 -25.86 -6.46
C GLU A 190 13.20 -27.37 -6.77
#